data_AF-A0A351FMH6-F1
#
_entry.id   AF-A0A351FMH6-F1
#
_cell.length_a   1.000
_cell.length_b   1.000
_cell.length_c   1.000
_cell.angle_alpha   90.00
_cell.angle_beta   90.00
_cell.angle_gamma   90.00
#
_symmetry.space_group_name_H-M   'P 1'
#
loop_
_entity.id
_entity.type
_entity.pdbx_description
1 polymer ?
#
loop_
_entity_poly.entity_id
_entity_poly.type
_entity_poly.pdbx_seq_one_letter_code
_entity_poly.pdbx_strand_id
1 'polypeptide(L)'
;DALLGMRLFVGKAKCITCHNGPLLTDQDFHNLGIPRHPLFEQDPLRQISLRYQHYIRGVPESVYRSADRDLGLYYTTKRDKDMGKFRTPPLRYLAYTAPYMHNGVFASLEEVVDFYNQGGGEDENKSPLLQPLGLTEDEKFALVAFLESLSGSVIRMTPPESLPYEVVVTEE
;
A
#
# COMPACT_ATOMS: atom_id res chain seq x y z
N ASP A 1 12.65 -20.90 -5.71
CA ASP A 1 12.20 -21.67 -4.53
C ASP A 1 11.88 -20.71 -3.39
N ALA A 2 10.71 -20.85 -2.76
CA ALA A 2 10.23 -20.00 -1.66
C ALA A 2 11.20 -19.99 -0.45
N LEU A 3 11.95 -21.07 -0.21
CA LEU A 3 12.97 -21.07 0.86
C LEU A 3 14.13 -20.11 0.57
N LEU A 4 14.52 -19.96 -0.70
CA LEU A 4 15.48 -18.94 -1.11
C LEU A 4 14.88 -17.55 -0.93
N GLY A 5 13.61 -17.36 -1.32
CA GLY A 5 12.88 -16.11 -1.12
C GLY A 5 12.83 -15.67 0.34
N MET A 6 12.57 -16.58 1.26
CA MET A 6 12.61 -16.32 2.70
C MET A 6 14.01 -15.86 3.15
N ARG A 7 15.08 -16.51 2.68
CA ARG A 7 16.46 -16.10 3.00
C ARG A 7 16.78 -14.70 2.47
N LEU A 8 16.29 -14.37 1.28
CA LEU A 8 16.44 -13.02 0.71
C LEU A 8 15.66 -11.99 1.53
N PHE A 9 14.41 -12.30 1.88
CA PHE A 9 13.52 -11.44 2.67
C PHE A 9 14.14 -11.04 4.02
N VAL A 10 14.79 -12.00 4.69
CA VAL A 10 15.48 -11.76 5.98
C VAL A 10 16.87 -11.15 5.80
N GLY A 11 17.56 -11.53 4.72
CA GLY A 11 18.94 -11.15 4.44
C GLY A 11 19.05 -10.00 3.44
N LYS A 12 19.48 -10.33 2.21
CA LYS A 12 19.89 -9.37 1.19
C LYS A 12 18.83 -8.29 0.89
N ALA A 13 17.56 -8.68 0.78
CA ALA A 13 16.47 -7.77 0.45
C ALA A 13 15.97 -6.95 1.65
N LYS A 14 16.36 -7.33 2.88
CA LYS A 14 16.07 -6.62 4.14
C LYS A 14 14.59 -6.32 4.41
N CYS A 15 13.66 -7.00 3.74
CA CYS A 15 12.22 -6.80 3.88
C CYS A 15 11.76 -6.97 5.34
N ILE A 16 12.40 -7.87 6.09
CA ILE A 16 12.13 -8.11 7.51
C ILE A 16 12.31 -6.86 8.39
N THR A 17 13.06 -5.85 7.94
CA THR A 17 13.30 -4.63 8.73
C THR A 17 11.98 -3.96 9.13
N CYS A 18 11.01 -3.89 8.21
CA CYS A 18 9.66 -3.39 8.52
C CYS A 18 8.63 -4.54 8.62
N HIS A 19 8.79 -5.61 7.84
CA HIS A 19 7.85 -6.71 7.81
C HIS A 19 8.28 -7.86 8.74
N ASN A 20 8.22 -7.61 10.05
CA ASN A 20 8.63 -8.54 11.10
C ASN A 20 7.46 -9.05 11.97
N GLY A 21 7.79 -9.96 12.88
CA GLY A 21 6.84 -10.54 13.83
C GLY A 21 5.80 -11.48 13.18
N PRO A 22 4.84 -11.97 13.98
CA PRO A 22 3.86 -12.96 13.52
C PRO A 22 2.94 -12.47 12.40
N LEU A 23 2.76 -11.16 12.24
CA LEU A 23 1.90 -10.57 11.20
C LEU A 23 2.70 -10.00 10.01
N LEU A 24 4.03 -10.06 10.06
CA LEU A 24 4.91 -9.47 9.05
C LEU A 24 4.65 -7.97 8.87
N THR A 25 4.60 -7.26 9.99
CA THR A 25 4.45 -5.81 10.09
C THR A 25 4.91 -5.34 11.47
N ASP A 26 5.70 -4.29 11.49
CA ASP A 26 6.11 -3.54 12.68
C ASP A 26 5.04 -2.55 13.17
N GLN A 27 3.97 -2.35 12.38
CA GLN A 27 2.92 -1.34 12.61
C GLN A 27 3.42 0.12 12.53
N ASP A 28 4.65 0.35 12.11
CA ASP A 28 5.23 1.68 11.95
C ASP A 28 4.81 2.31 10.62
N PHE A 29 5.21 3.56 10.42
CA PHE A 29 4.78 4.39 9.29
C PHE A 29 5.97 4.83 8.45
N HIS A 30 5.91 4.52 7.15
CA HIS A 30 6.96 4.85 6.19
C HIS A 30 6.40 5.49 4.94
N ASN A 31 7.16 6.41 4.36
CA ASN A 31 6.91 6.92 3.02
C ASN A 31 7.87 6.22 2.07
N LEU A 32 7.33 5.52 1.08
CA LEU A 32 8.12 4.77 0.09
C LEU A 32 8.36 5.57 -1.19
N GLY A 33 7.73 6.74 -1.34
CA GLY A 33 7.75 7.54 -2.56
C GLY A 33 7.03 6.87 -3.72
N ILE A 34 5.97 6.08 -3.46
CA ILE A 34 5.27 5.36 -4.53
C ILE A 34 4.74 6.34 -5.60
N PRO A 35 4.74 5.95 -6.88
CA PRO A 35 4.20 6.79 -7.92
C PRO A 35 2.70 6.97 -7.74
N ARG A 36 2.20 8.09 -8.26
CA ARG A 36 0.77 8.37 -8.33
C ARG A 36 0.10 7.42 -9.33
N HIS A 37 -1.12 6.98 -9.00
CA HIS A 37 -1.91 6.14 -9.89
C HIS A 37 -2.26 6.89 -11.19
N PRO A 38 -2.04 6.33 -12.40
CA PRO A 38 -2.28 7.01 -13.68
C PRO A 38 -3.71 7.55 -13.86
N LEU A 39 -4.70 6.83 -13.33
CA LEU A 39 -6.09 7.26 -13.36
C LEU A 39 -6.36 8.58 -12.64
N PHE A 40 -5.49 9.06 -11.75
CA PHE A 40 -5.68 10.35 -11.10
C PHE A 40 -5.74 11.51 -12.11
N GLU A 41 -4.93 11.46 -13.16
CA GLU A 41 -4.92 12.49 -14.21
C GLU A 41 -6.11 12.37 -15.17
N GLN A 42 -6.70 11.19 -15.27
CA GLN A 42 -7.74 10.88 -16.24
C GLN A 42 -9.16 11.02 -15.67
N ASP A 43 -9.28 11.08 -14.34
CA ASP A 43 -10.54 10.98 -13.63
C ASP A 43 -10.77 12.20 -12.71
N PRO A 44 -11.57 13.19 -13.15
CA PRO A 44 -11.91 14.35 -12.36
C PRO A 44 -12.57 14.02 -11.01
N LEU A 45 -13.34 12.92 -10.93
CA LEU A 45 -13.98 12.53 -9.67
C LEU A 45 -12.95 12.07 -8.64
N ARG A 46 -11.87 11.40 -9.05
CA ARG A 46 -10.74 11.08 -8.16
C ARG A 46 -10.05 12.35 -7.65
N GLN A 47 -9.83 13.34 -8.52
CA GLN A 47 -9.22 14.61 -8.12
C GLN A 47 -10.10 15.37 -7.12
N ILE A 48 -11.39 15.49 -7.42
CA ILE A 48 -12.36 16.15 -6.53
C ILE A 48 -12.43 15.42 -5.19
N SER A 49 -12.54 14.08 -5.21
CA SER A 49 -12.64 13.27 -3.99
C SER A 49 -11.39 13.38 -3.12
N LEU A 50 -10.20 13.35 -3.72
CA LEU A 50 -8.94 13.52 -3.00
C LEU A 50 -8.88 14.90 -2.33
N ARG A 51 -9.15 15.97 -3.07
CA ARG A 51 -9.09 17.34 -2.54
C ARG A 51 -10.16 17.58 -1.47
N TYR A 52 -11.34 17.00 -1.64
CA TYR A 52 -12.39 17.02 -0.63
C TYR A 52 -11.98 16.27 0.64
N GLN A 53 -11.37 15.08 0.51
CA GLN A 53 -10.78 14.35 1.65
C GLN A 53 -9.78 15.23 2.41
N HIS A 54 -8.90 15.95 1.70
CA HIS A 54 -7.94 16.84 2.34
C HIS A 54 -8.63 17.98 3.10
N TYR A 55 -9.63 18.61 2.48
CA TYR A 55 -10.43 19.66 3.12
C TYR A 55 -11.09 19.16 4.41
N ILE A 56 -11.80 18.02 4.39
CA ILE A 56 -12.47 17.48 5.59
C ILE A 56 -11.47 16.99 6.65
N ARG A 57 -10.23 16.69 6.25
CA ARG A 57 -9.13 16.37 7.17
C ARG A 57 -8.45 17.62 7.72
N GLY A 58 -8.89 18.83 7.39
CA GLY A 58 -8.32 20.07 7.90
C GLY A 58 -6.91 20.36 7.37
N VAL A 59 -6.62 19.91 6.14
CA VAL A 59 -5.42 20.34 5.41
C VAL A 59 -5.61 21.82 5.01
N PRO A 60 -4.59 22.69 5.09
CA PRO A 60 -4.71 24.09 4.65
C PRO A 60 -5.11 24.21 3.17
N GLU A 61 -5.89 25.25 2.85
CA GLU A 61 -6.35 25.54 1.48
C GLU A 61 -5.20 25.69 0.48
N SER A 62 -4.10 26.31 0.91
CA SER A 62 -2.87 26.46 0.12
C SER A 62 -2.25 25.13 -0.29
N VAL A 63 -2.54 24.04 0.43
CA VAL A 63 -2.02 22.70 0.16
C VAL A 63 -3.03 21.87 -0.63
N TYR A 64 -4.29 21.81 -0.19
CA TYR A 64 -5.25 20.87 -0.80
C TYR A 64 -5.75 21.28 -2.18
N ARG A 65 -5.73 22.58 -2.55
CA ARG A 65 -6.24 23.01 -3.86
C ARG A 65 -5.47 22.41 -5.03
N SER A 66 -4.17 22.18 -4.85
CA SER A 66 -3.29 21.56 -5.84
C SER A 66 -2.82 20.16 -5.41
N ALA A 67 -3.40 19.59 -4.35
CA ALA A 67 -3.01 18.26 -3.91
C ALA A 67 -3.29 17.22 -4.98
N ASP A 68 -2.31 16.34 -5.19
CA ASP A 68 -2.27 15.29 -6.20
C ASP A 68 -1.94 13.92 -5.62
N ARG A 69 -1.75 13.85 -4.30
CA ARG A 69 -1.42 12.64 -3.55
C ARG A 69 -2.12 12.61 -2.21
N ASP A 70 -2.24 11.42 -1.64
CA ASP A 70 -2.73 11.23 -0.27
C ASP A 70 -1.59 11.54 0.74
N LEU A 71 -1.87 12.38 1.75
CA LEU A 71 -0.89 12.78 2.77
C LEU A 71 -0.70 11.76 3.90
N GLY A 72 -1.50 10.69 3.97
CA GLY A 72 -1.31 9.59 4.91
C GLY A 72 -1.34 10.03 6.38
N LEU A 73 -0.32 9.66 7.16
CA LEU A 73 -0.20 9.91 8.60
C LEU A 73 -0.36 11.40 8.97
N TYR A 74 0.01 12.32 8.07
CA TYR A 74 -0.18 13.76 8.26
C TYR A 74 -1.61 14.12 8.66
N TYR A 75 -2.64 13.44 8.14
CA TYR A 75 -4.02 13.74 8.49
C TYR A 75 -4.28 13.67 10.00
N THR A 76 -3.52 12.85 10.72
CA THR A 76 -3.60 12.73 12.18
C THR A 76 -2.62 13.65 12.87
N THR A 77 -1.34 13.65 12.46
CA THR A 77 -0.27 14.30 13.23
C THR A 77 -0.09 15.79 12.91
N LYS A 78 -0.50 16.24 11.72
CA LYS A 78 -0.28 17.59 11.19
C LYS A 78 1.18 18.01 11.09
N ARG A 79 2.13 17.05 11.07
CA ARG A 79 3.56 17.33 10.92
C ARG A 79 3.98 17.08 9.47
N ASP A 80 4.59 18.07 8.84
CA ASP A 80 5.01 17.98 7.43
C ASP A 80 5.90 16.75 7.15
N LYS A 81 6.79 16.42 8.09
CA LYS A 81 7.66 15.23 8.02
C LYS A 81 6.92 13.88 7.97
N ASP A 82 5.61 13.85 8.25
CA ASP A 82 4.77 12.65 8.20
C ASP A 82 3.93 12.57 6.93
N MET A 83 4.01 13.56 6.03
CA MET A 83 3.33 13.53 4.76
C MET A 83 3.78 12.34 3.92
N GLY A 84 2.80 11.63 3.36
CA GLY A 84 3.01 10.45 2.52
C GLY A 84 3.41 9.18 3.29
N LYS A 85 3.47 9.22 4.62
CA LYS A 85 3.73 8.01 5.41
C LYS A 85 2.46 7.18 5.58
N PHE A 86 2.57 5.89 5.27
CA PHE A 86 1.52 4.91 5.49
C PHE A 86 2.03 3.80 6.41
N ARG A 87 1.10 3.18 7.13
CA ARG A 87 1.41 2.07 8.02
C ARG A 87 1.91 0.88 7.21
N THR A 88 2.97 0.21 7.66
CA THR A 88 3.44 -1.07 7.10
C THR A 88 2.30 -2.09 7.11
N PRO A 89 1.77 -2.53 5.95
CA PRO A 89 0.68 -3.50 5.93
C PRO A 89 1.18 -4.91 6.34
N PRO A 90 0.33 -5.73 6.97
CA PRO A 90 0.65 -7.15 7.16
C PRO A 90 0.76 -7.86 5.81
N LEU A 91 1.62 -8.88 5.70
CA LEU A 91 1.87 -9.61 4.45
C LEU A 91 1.18 -10.99 4.37
N ARG A 92 0.22 -11.28 5.25
CA ARG A 92 -0.54 -12.54 5.19
C ARG A 92 -1.64 -12.44 4.12
N TYR A 93 -1.85 -13.52 3.37
CA TYR A 93 -2.88 -13.62 2.32
C TYR A 93 -2.72 -12.64 1.14
N LEU A 94 -1.49 -12.21 0.82
CA LEU A 94 -1.21 -11.28 -0.28
C LEU A 94 -1.70 -11.76 -1.65
N ALA A 95 -1.72 -13.08 -1.89
CA ALA A 95 -2.05 -13.65 -3.20
C ALA A 95 -3.46 -13.28 -3.72
N TYR A 96 -4.33 -12.75 -2.86
CA TYR A 96 -5.72 -12.44 -3.18
C TYR A 96 -6.06 -10.95 -3.03
N THR A 97 -5.07 -10.09 -2.83
CA THR A 97 -5.29 -8.67 -2.49
C THR A 97 -4.69 -7.70 -3.50
N ALA A 98 -4.41 -8.15 -4.72
CA ALA A 98 -4.09 -7.24 -5.81
C ALA A 98 -5.29 -6.30 -6.09
N PRO A 99 -5.06 -5.05 -6.53
CA PRO A 99 -3.75 -4.41 -6.70
C PRO A 99 -3.11 -3.97 -5.37
N TYR A 100 -1.81 -3.71 -5.39
CA TYR A 100 -0.97 -3.47 -4.22
C TYR A 100 -0.67 -1.98 -3.97
N MET A 101 -0.17 -1.70 -2.76
CA MET A 101 0.06 -0.36 -2.18
C MET A 101 -1.23 0.38 -1.79
N HIS A 102 -1.10 1.48 -1.06
CA HIS A 102 -2.27 2.24 -0.55
C HIS A 102 -3.13 2.87 -1.66
N ASN A 103 -2.55 3.08 -2.85
CA ASN A 103 -3.22 3.67 -4.00
C ASN A 103 -3.49 2.67 -5.13
N GLY A 104 -3.16 1.38 -4.94
CA GLY A 104 -3.38 0.33 -5.94
C GLY A 104 -2.53 0.47 -7.20
N VAL A 105 -1.39 1.17 -7.17
CA VAL A 105 -0.61 1.47 -8.39
C VAL A 105 0.06 0.25 -9.02
N PHE A 106 0.33 -0.80 -8.23
CA PHE A 106 0.98 -2.02 -8.73
C PHE A 106 -0.02 -3.15 -8.89
N ALA A 107 -0.04 -3.77 -10.06
CA ALA A 107 -0.96 -4.85 -10.39
C ALA A 107 -0.48 -6.21 -9.85
N SER A 108 0.83 -6.38 -9.65
CA SER A 108 1.43 -7.67 -9.30
C SER A 108 2.50 -7.58 -8.20
N LEU A 109 2.86 -8.72 -7.60
CA LEU A 109 3.93 -8.77 -6.60
C LEU A 109 5.31 -8.57 -7.23
N GLU A 110 5.47 -8.93 -8.51
CA GLU A 110 6.68 -8.66 -9.30
C GLU A 110 6.94 -7.17 -9.39
N GLU A 111 5.92 -6.37 -9.74
CA GLU A 111 6.04 -4.90 -9.78
C GLU A 111 6.40 -4.31 -8.41
N VAL A 112 5.83 -4.87 -7.33
CA VAL A 112 6.17 -4.47 -5.96
C VAL A 112 7.64 -4.77 -5.65
N VAL A 113 8.10 -5.98 -5.97
CA VAL A 113 9.49 -6.39 -5.73
C VAL A 113 10.46 -5.56 -6.58
N ASP A 114 10.11 -5.25 -7.83
CA ASP A 114 10.90 -4.39 -8.71
C ASP A 114 11.02 -2.97 -8.17
N PHE A 115 9.92 -2.41 -7.67
CA PHE A 115 9.92 -1.09 -7.04
C PHE A 115 10.87 -1.03 -5.84
N TYR A 116 10.83 -2.04 -4.96
CA TYR A 116 11.77 -2.11 -3.84
C TYR A 116 13.20 -2.37 -4.30
N ASN A 117 13.42 -3.17 -5.34
CA ASN A 117 14.74 -3.45 -5.89
C ASN A 117 15.44 -2.18 -6.40
N GLN A 118 14.65 -1.22 -6.91
CA GLN A 118 15.10 0.11 -7.34
C GLN A 118 15.34 1.09 -6.17
N GLY A 119 14.96 0.73 -4.94
CA GLY A 119 15.10 1.59 -3.76
C GLY A 119 13.90 2.49 -3.48
N GLY A 120 12.71 2.12 -3.97
CA GLY A 120 11.49 2.92 -3.85
C GLY A 120 11.40 4.00 -4.93
N GLY A 121 10.49 4.95 -4.74
CA GLY A 121 10.34 6.09 -5.66
C GLY A 121 10.91 7.37 -5.06
N GLU A 122 10.37 8.52 -5.43
CA GLU A 122 10.94 9.82 -5.08
C GLU A 122 9.97 10.67 -4.26
N ASP A 123 10.43 11.13 -3.10
CA ASP A 123 9.69 12.00 -2.19
C ASP A 123 10.64 12.68 -1.21
N GLU A 124 10.37 13.93 -0.83
CA GLU A 124 11.14 14.67 0.18
C GLU A 124 11.14 13.98 1.56
N ASN A 125 10.07 13.28 1.91
CA ASN A 125 9.88 12.58 3.16
C ASN A 125 10.15 11.07 3.04
N LYS A 126 10.76 10.62 1.94
CA LYS A 126 11.08 9.21 1.70
C LYS A 126 11.88 8.62 2.87
N SER A 127 11.53 7.40 3.26
CA SER A 127 12.24 6.66 4.29
C SER A 127 13.70 6.43 3.88
N PRO A 128 14.69 6.80 4.72
CA PRO A 128 16.11 6.59 4.40
C PRO A 128 16.49 5.09 4.36
N LEU A 129 15.62 4.22 4.89
CA LEU A 129 15.81 2.77 4.87
C LEU A 129 15.69 2.17 3.46
N LEU A 130 15.03 2.87 2.53
CA LEU A 130 14.92 2.39 1.16
C LEU A 130 16.19 2.69 0.39
N GLN A 131 16.79 1.63 -0.13
CA GLN A 131 18.01 1.64 -0.94
C GLN A 131 17.87 0.58 -2.03
N PRO A 132 18.50 0.76 -3.20
CA PRO A 132 18.54 -0.28 -4.21
C PRO A 132 19.07 -1.60 -3.65
N LEU A 133 18.38 -2.70 -3.93
CA LEU A 133 18.67 -4.00 -3.32
C LEU A 133 19.66 -4.84 -4.15
N GLY A 134 19.79 -4.54 -5.45
CA GLY A 134 20.69 -5.26 -6.35
C GLY A 134 20.32 -6.75 -6.49
N LEU A 135 19.03 -7.07 -6.49
CA LEU A 135 18.53 -8.42 -6.71
C LEU A 135 18.60 -8.78 -8.19
N THR A 136 19.03 -10.01 -8.48
CA THR A 136 18.93 -10.61 -9.81
C THR A 136 17.49 -11.03 -10.12
N GLU A 137 17.19 -11.34 -11.39
CA GLU A 137 15.87 -11.86 -11.77
C GLU A 137 15.48 -13.13 -11.00
N ASP A 138 16.42 -14.07 -10.83
CA ASP A 138 16.18 -15.31 -10.07
C ASP A 138 15.89 -15.03 -8.59
N GLU A 139 16.56 -14.03 -8.00
CA GLU A 139 16.33 -13.62 -6.62
C GLU A 139 14.97 -12.94 -6.45
N LYS A 140 14.57 -12.07 -7.40
CA LYS A 140 13.24 -11.47 -7.42
C LYS A 140 12.15 -12.54 -7.54
N PHE A 141 12.31 -13.49 -8.47
CA PHE A 141 11.39 -14.60 -8.64
C PHE A 141 11.26 -15.44 -7.36
N ALA A 142 12.39 -15.76 -6.71
CA ALA A 142 12.38 -16.49 -5.45
C ALA A 142 11.66 -15.70 -4.34
N LEU A 143 11.86 -14.38 -4.27
CA LEU A 143 11.20 -13.51 -3.29
C LEU A 143 9.68 -13.44 -3.52
N VAL A 144 9.23 -13.31 -4.77
CA VAL A 144 7.80 -13.37 -5.11
C VAL A 144 7.20 -14.71 -4.69
N ALA A 145 7.86 -15.83 -5.01
CA ALA A 145 7.39 -17.16 -4.61
C ALA A 145 7.25 -17.30 -3.07
N PHE A 146 8.14 -16.65 -2.30
CA PHE A 146 7.99 -16.58 -0.85
C PHE A 146 6.79 -15.74 -0.44
N LEU A 147 6.59 -14.55 -1.01
CA LEU A 147 5.45 -13.68 -0.71
C LEU A 147 4.10 -14.36 -0.99
N GLU A 148 4.00 -15.09 -2.09
CA GLU A 148 2.81 -15.90 -2.42
C GLU A 148 2.56 -17.00 -1.39
N SER A 149 3.63 -17.65 -0.91
CA SER A 149 3.55 -18.71 0.11
C SER A 149 3.03 -18.23 1.47
N LEU A 150 2.95 -16.90 1.70
CA LEU A 150 2.33 -16.31 2.89
C LEU A 150 0.79 -16.37 2.88
N SER A 151 0.22 -16.97 1.84
CA SER A 151 -1.22 -17.14 1.65
C SER A 151 -1.59 -18.61 1.76
N GLY A 152 -2.51 -18.91 2.68
CA GLY A 152 -3.16 -20.22 2.73
C GLY A 152 -4.26 -20.35 1.67
N SER A 153 -5.10 -21.38 1.79
CA SER A 153 -6.32 -21.49 0.97
C SER A 153 -7.20 -20.26 1.12
N VAL A 154 -7.78 -19.79 0.00
CA VAL A 154 -8.72 -18.64 0.00
C VAL A 154 -9.79 -18.84 1.07
N ILE A 155 -9.92 -17.86 1.96
CA ILE A 155 -11.01 -17.82 2.93
C ILE A 155 -12.26 -17.33 2.19
N ARG A 156 -13.20 -18.23 1.91
CA ARG A 156 -14.51 -17.88 1.35
C ARG A 156 -15.52 -17.78 2.48
N MET A 157 -16.11 -16.61 2.66
CA MET A 157 -17.25 -16.42 3.57
C MET A 157 -18.54 -16.51 2.77
N THR A 158 -19.46 -17.37 3.22
CA THR A 158 -20.83 -17.36 2.70
C THR A 158 -21.52 -16.09 3.19
N PRO A 159 -22.09 -15.25 2.30
CA PRO A 159 -22.88 -14.11 2.72
C PRO A 159 -24.02 -14.56 3.64
N PRO A 160 -24.36 -13.77 4.68
CA PRO A 160 -25.53 -14.06 5.50
C PRO A 160 -26.79 -14.01 4.63
N GLU A 161 -27.82 -14.78 5.02
CA GLU A 161 -29.14 -14.64 4.41
C GLU A 161 -29.65 -13.21 4.63
N SER A 162 -30.19 -12.61 3.57
CA SER A 162 -30.83 -11.30 3.68
C SER A 162 -32.02 -11.40 4.64
N LEU A 163 -32.06 -10.54 5.64
CA LEU A 163 -33.26 -10.40 6.46
C LEU A 163 -34.41 -9.89 5.57
N PRO A 164 -35.65 -10.33 5.80
CA PRO A 164 -36.80 -9.73 5.12
C PRO A 164 -36.84 -8.24 5.46
N TYR A 165 -36.90 -7.40 4.43
CA TYR A 165 -37.13 -5.97 4.57
C TYR A 165 -38.28 -5.56 3.66
N GLU A 166 -39.12 -4.65 4.13
CA GLU A 166 -40.10 -3.95 3.29
C GLU A 166 -39.51 -2.58 2.92
N VAL A 167 -39.54 -2.25 1.63
CA VAL A 167 -39.26 -0.88 1.19
C VAL A 167 -40.45 -0.03 1.60
N VAL A 168 -40.30 0.78 2.63
CA VAL A 168 -41.30 1.80 2.97
C VAL A 168 -41.14 2.93 1.98
N VAL A 169 -41.99 2.97 0.95
CA VAL A 169 -42.12 4.12 0.07
C VAL A 169 -43.08 5.09 0.74
N THR A 170 -42.59 6.23 1.21
CA THR A 170 -43.46 7.34 1.63
C THR A 170 -43.96 8.05 0.37
N GLU A 171 -45.27 8.09 0.15
CA GLU A 171 -45.86 9.00 -0.85
C GLU A 171 -45.58 10.45 -0.41
N GLU A 172 -45.00 11.26 -1.30
CA GLU A 172 -44.79 12.71 -1.13
C GLU A 172 -46.09 13.49 -1.14
#